data_AF-A0A143BIG7-F1
#
_entry.id   AF-A0A143BIG7-F1
#
_cell.length_a   1.000
_cell.length_b   1.000
_cell.length_c   1.000
_cell.angle_alpha   90.00
_cell.angle_beta   90.00
_cell.angle_gamma   90.00
#
_symmetry.space_group_name_H-M   'P 1'
#
loop_
_entity.id
_entity.type
_entity.pdbx_description
1 polymer ?
#
loop_
_entity_poly.entity_id
_entity_poly.type
_entity_poly.pdbx_seq_one_letter_code
_entity_poly.pdbx_strand_id
1 'polypeptide(L)'
;MQASHQQSRRQLQDTLTALSVAEVLSAAAQFFTQRSGIYAAFVEKQSATHVALRGQGGEEIVIGARETPAGTAVTGSSYLFDQQVARFLESLPPAPPEVVTPDVPDDAAAGETPSTITP
;
A
#
# COMPACT_ATOMS: atom_id res chain seq x y z
N MET A 1 -24.80 -16.87 5.17
CA MET A 1 -23.49 -16.75 4.49
C MET A 1 -22.90 -15.35 4.69
N GLN A 2 -22.33 -15.03 5.85
CA GLN A 2 -21.72 -13.70 6.12
C GLN A 2 -20.37 -13.76 6.89
N ALA A 3 -19.91 -14.95 7.31
CA ALA A 3 -18.67 -15.10 8.08
C ALA A 3 -17.38 -15.03 7.23
N SER A 4 -17.46 -15.35 5.94
CA SER A 4 -16.30 -15.49 5.06
C SER A 4 -15.57 -14.17 4.80
N HIS A 5 -16.28 -13.06 4.65
CA HIS A 5 -15.68 -11.75 4.35
C HIS A 5 -14.91 -11.14 5.54
N GLN A 6 -15.30 -11.44 6.78
CA GLN A 6 -14.57 -10.95 7.97
C GLN A 6 -13.26 -11.70 8.20
N GLN A 7 -13.21 -13.01 7.91
CA GLN A 7 -11.96 -13.77 7.99
C GLN A 7 -10.94 -13.34 6.93
N SER A 8 -11.39 -13.06 5.70
CA SER A 8 -10.52 -12.55 4.62
C SER A 8 -9.85 -11.22 5.00
N ARG A 9 -10.60 -10.34 5.68
CA ARG A 9 -10.14 -9.01 6.07
C ARG A 9 -9.13 -9.03 7.23
N ARG A 10 -9.06 -10.15 7.98
CA ARG A 10 -8.13 -10.30 9.11
C ARG A 10 -6.74 -10.81 8.70
N GLN A 11 -6.63 -11.46 7.54
CA GLN A 11 -5.37 -12.00 7.00
C GLN A 11 -4.80 -11.15 5.86
N LEU A 12 -5.58 -10.23 5.29
CA LEU A 12 -5.14 -9.33 4.26
C LEU A 12 -4.58 -8.07 4.92
N GLN A 13 -3.28 -7.85 4.74
CA GLN A 13 -2.58 -6.65 5.21
C GLN A 13 -2.29 -5.75 4.02
N ASP A 14 -2.47 -4.44 4.16
CA ASP A 14 -2.28 -3.49 3.07
C ASP A 14 -1.52 -2.22 3.48
N THR A 15 -0.79 -1.63 2.51
CA THR A 15 -0.09 -0.35 2.67
C THR A 15 0.01 0.39 1.33
N LEU A 16 0.30 1.69 1.38
CA LEU A 16 0.62 2.52 0.22
C LEU A 16 2.12 2.81 0.17
N THR A 17 2.72 2.67 -1.00
CA THR A 17 4.13 2.93 -1.23
C THR A 17 4.38 3.83 -2.43
N ALA A 18 5.49 4.55 -2.39
CA ALA A 18 6.00 5.35 -3.51
C ALA A 18 6.63 4.49 -4.63
N LEU A 19 6.94 3.21 -4.36
CA LEU A 19 7.50 2.31 -5.37
C LEU A 19 6.49 1.99 -6.47
N SER A 20 6.96 1.72 -7.67
CA SER A 20 6.14 1.14 -8.74
C SER A 20 5.75 -0.31 -8.43
N VAL A 21 4.72 -0.81 -9.10
CA VAL A 21 4.27 -2.21 -8.97
C VAL A 21 5.44 -3.20 -9.18
N ALA A 22 6.24 -3.01 -10.23
CA ALA A 22 7.35 -3.91 -10.53
C ALA A 22 8.45 -3.88 -9.46
N GLU A 23 8.73 -2.70 -8.89
CA GLU A 23 9.69 -2.54 -7.79
C GLU A 23 9.20 -3.22 -6.52
N VAL A 24 7.89 -3.12 -6.20
CA VAL A 24 7.29 -3.82 -5.05
C VAL A 24 7.45 -5.34 -5.19
N LEU A 25 7.12 -5.90 -6.36
CA LEU A 25 7.22 -7.34 -6.58
C LEU A 25 8.67 -7.83 -6.50
N SER A 26 9.61 -7.03 -7.03
CA SER A 26 11.05 -7.32 -6.95
C SER A 26 11.56 -7.23 -5.51
N ALA A 27 11.14 -6.21 -4.77
CA ALA A 27 11.48 -6.04 -3.35
C ALA A 27 10.92 -7.18 -2.50
N ALA A 28 9.70 -7.64 -2.76
CA ALA A 28 9.11 -8.80 -2.08
C ALA A 28 9.97 -10.06 -2.32
N ALA A 29 10.26 -10.38 -3.59
CA ALA A 29 11.09 -11.53 -3.93
C ALA A 29 12.46 -11.48 -3.22
N GLN A 30 13.11 -10.32 -3.21
CA GLN A 30 14.39 -10.13 -2.52
C GLN A 30 14.27 -10.27 -1.00
N PHE A 31 13.28 -9.61 -0.39
CA PHE A 31 13.09 -9.58 1.05
C PHE A 31 12.88 -10.99 1.62
N PHE A 32 12.01 -11.78 1.01
CA PHE A 32 11.69 -13.13 1.50
C PHE A 32 12.76 -14.17 1.13
N THR A 33 13.49 -13.99 0.01
CA THR A 33 14.61 -14.88 -0.35
C THR A 33 15.82 -14.68 0.56
N GLN A 34 16.09 -13.44 0.99
CA GLN A 34 17.26 -13.10 1.81
C GLN A 34 17.10 -13.45 3.30
N ARG A 35 15.90 -13.84 3.75
CA ARG A 35 15.69 -14.29 5.14
C ARG A 35 16.41 -15.61 5.37
N SER A 36 17.03 -15.75 6.54
CA SER A 36 17.69 -16.99 6.95
C SER A 36 16.72 -17.96 7.61
N GLY A 37 16.93 -19.26 7.35
CA GLY A 37 16.23 -20.36 8.02
C GLY A 37 14.77 -20.51 7.59
N ILE A 38 13.89 -20.78 8.57
CA ILE A 38 12.49 -21.18 8.36
C ILE A 38 11.62 -20.10 7.70
N TYR A 39 12.09 -18.86 7.62
CA TYR A 39 11.36 -17.73 7.03
C TYR A 39 11.81 -17.39 5.60
N ALA A 40 12.69 -18.20 5.01
CA ALA A 40 13.04 -18.07 3.60
C ALA A 40 11.87 -18.56 2.75
N ALA A 41 11.40 -17.72 1.83
CA ALA A 41 10.43 -18.11 0.81
C ALA A 41 10.92 -17.70 -0.58
N PHE A 42 10.77 -18.62 -1.53
CA PHE A 42 11.30 -18.49 -2.90
C PHE A 42 10.14 -18.30 -3.88
N VAL A 43 10.37 -17.58 -4.96
CA VAL A 43 9.33 -17.31 -5.97
C VAL A 43 8.86 -18.62 -6.58
N GLU A 44 7.56 -18.89 -6.44
CA GLU A 44 6.86 -19.98 -7.12
C GLU A 44 6.21 -19.49 -8.41
N LYS A 45 5.63 -18.28 -8.37
CA LYS A 45 4.97 -17.68 -9.53
C LYS A 45 5.08 -16.16 -9.48
N GLN A 46 5.28 -15.54 -10.64
CA GLN A 46 5.27 -14.10 -10.78
C GLN A 46 4.41 -13.69 -11.98
N SER A 47 3.68 -12.58 -11.80
CA SER A 47 2.92 -11.91 -12.86
C SER A 47 3.23 -10.42 -12.86
N ALA A 48 2.50 -9.65 -13.67
CA ALA A 48 2.63 -8.19 -13.70
C ALA A 48 2.15 -7.50 -12.41
N THR A 49 1.27 -8.13 -11.62
CA THR A 49 0.60 -7.50 -10.46
C THR A 49 0.73 -8.27 -9.16
N HIS A 50 1.28 -9.48 -9.18
CA HIS A 50 1.51 -10.25 -7.96
C HIS A 50 2.71 -11.19 -8.09
N VAL A 51 3.25 -11.57 -6.93
CA VAL A 51 4.23 -12.64 -6.75
C VAL A 51 3.73 -13.59 -5.66
N ALA A 52 3.78 -14.89 -5.95
CA ALA A 52 3.54 -15.96 -4.99
C ALA A 52 4.89 -16.60 -4.64
N LEU A 53 5.15 -16.75 -3.35
CA LEU A 53 6.36 -17.32 -2.80
C LEU A 53 6.05 -18.52 -1.92
N ARG A 54 6.96 -19.50 -1.91
CA ARG A 54 6.85 -20.74 -1.17
C ARG A 54 7.98 -20.91 -0.17
N GLY A 55 7.62 -21.12 1.09
CA GLY A 55 8.53 -21.49 2.16
C GLY A 55 8.92 -22.97 2.11
N GLN A 56 9.99 -23.33 2.81
CA GLN A 56 10.48 -24.72 2.87
C GLN A 56 9.48 -25.67 3.55
N GLY A 57 8.62 -25.16 4.44
CA GLY A 57 7.57 -25.94 5.10
C GLY A 57 6.29 -26.10 4.26
N GLY A 58 6.30 -25.64 3.00
CA GLY A 58 5.10 -25.58 2.17
C GLY A 58 4.19 -24.39 2.48
N GLU A 59 4.69 -23.42 3.26
CA GLU A 59 4.01 -22.14 3.50
C GLU A 59 3.91 -21.34 2.20
N GLU A 60 2.85 -20.55 2.07
CA GLU A 60 2.60 -19.71 0.91
C GLU A 60 2.44 -18.25 1.32
N ILE A 61 3.08 -17.36 0.56
CA ILE A 61 2.97 -15.92 0.69
C ILE A 61 2.55 -15.38 -0.67
N VAL A 62 1.53 -14.52 -0.69
CA VAL A 62 1.13 -13.80 -1.90
C VAL A 62 1.23 -12.31 -1.63
N ILE A 63 2.03 -11.62 -2.44
CA ILE A 63 2.11 -10.17 -2.48
C ILE A 63 1.50 -9.68 -3.78
N GLY A 64 0.46 -8.86 -3.67
CA GLY A 64 -0.18 -8.16 -4.77
C GLY A 64 0.12 -6.67 -4.72
N ALA A 65 0.27 -6.05 -5.89
CA ALA A 65 0.45 -4.61 -6.03
C ALA A 65 -0.37 -4.07 -7.20
N ARG A 66 -0.95 -2.89 -7.01
CA ARG A 66 -1.70 -2.17 -8.03
C ARG A 66 -1.47 -0.66 -7.93
N GLU A 67 -1.52 0.03 -9.05
CA GLU A 67 -1.46 1.49 -9.08
C GLU A 67 -2.76 2.10 -8.54
N THR A 68 -2.63 3.22 -7.84
CA THR A 68 -3.74 4.06 -7.36
C THR A 68 -3.35 5.54 -7.51
N PRO A 69 -4.32 6.48 -7.48
CA PRO A 69 -4.01 7.92 -7.53
C PRO A 69 -3.07 8.39 -6.40
N ALA A 70 -3.08 7.71 -5.26
CA ALA A 70 -2.27 8.03 -4.09
C ALA A 70 -0.92 7.29 -4.03
N GLY A 71 -0.54 6.55 -5.08
CA GLY A 71 0.67 5.71 -5.14
C GLY A 71 0.34 4.23 -5.41
N THR A 72 1.24 3.32 -5.05
CA THR A 72 1.02 1.88 -5.26
C THR A 72 0.41 1.26 -4.01
N ALA A 73 -0.78 0.67 -4.14
CA ALA A 73 -1.39 -0.12 -3.09
C ALA A 73 -0.83 -1.55 -3.12
N VAL A 74 -0.27 -1.96 -1.99
CA VAL A 74 0.33 -3.29 -1.80
C VAL A 74 -0.52 -4.06 -0.81
N THR A 75 -0.84 -5.30 -1.15
CA THR A 75 -1.56 -6.22 -0.27
C THR A 75 -0.73 -7.49 -0.08
N GLY A 76 -0.58 -7.93 1.16
CA GLY A 76 0.03 -9.21 1.50
C GLY A 76 -0.96 -10.14 2.16
N SER A 77 -0.91 -11.42 1.80
CA SER A 77 -1.67 -12.48 2.46
C SER A 77 -0.79 -13.71 2.64
N SER A 78 -0.95 -14.38 3.78
CA SER A 78 -0.29 -15.65 4.07
C SER A 78 -1.09 -16.39 5.14
N TYR A 79 -0.81 -17.68 5.35
CA TYR A 79 -1.42 -18.47 6.43
C TYR A 79 -0.56 -18.57 7.71
N LEU A 80 0.77 -18.36 7.64
CA LEU A 80 1.70 -18.56 8.77
C LEU A 80 2.80 -17.49 8.89
N PHE A 81 2.96 -16.65 7.88
CA PHE A 81 4.00 -15.63 7.72
C PHE A 81 3.46 -14.20 7.94
N ASP A 82 2.35 -14.04 8.66
CA ASP A 82 1.71 -12.73 8.87
C ASP A 82 2.67 -11.68 9.42
N GLN A 83 3.55 -12.05 10.35
CA GLN A 83 4.55 -11.11 10.88
C GLN A 83 5.57 -10.72 9.82
N GLN A 84 6.02 -11.66 8.99
CA GLN A 84 7.00 -11.41 7.94
C GLN A 84 6.40 -10.55 6.83
N VAL A 85 5.11 -10.75 6.53
CA VAL A 85 4.33 -9.86 5.66
C VAL A 85 4.24 -8.46 6.25
N ALA A 86 3.88 -8.32 7.53
CA ALA A 86 3.82 -7.01 8.18
C ALA A 86 5.17 -6.28 8.11
N ARG A 87 6.27 -6.98 8.40
CA ARG A 87 7.62 -6.43 8.32
C ARG A 87 8.04 -6.03 6.92
N PHE A 88 7.60 -6.78 5.91
CA PHE A 88 7.81 -6.39 4.52
C PHE A 88 7.06 -5.09 4.21
N LEU A 89 5.77 -5.01 4.53
CA LEU A 89 4.96 -3.82 4.26
C LEU A 89 5.48 -2.58 5.00
N GLU A 90 5.93 -2.74 6.25
CA GLU A 90 6.58 -1.68 7.04
C GLU A 90 7.94 -1.22 6.46
N SER A 91 8.61 -2.09 5.71
CA SER A 91 9.91 -1.75 5.09
C SER A 91 9.80 -0.97 3.79
N LEU A 92 8.60 -0.90 3.21
CA LEU A 92 8.36 -0.16 1.99
C LEU A 92 8.41 1.35 2.25
N PRO A 93 8.97 2.15 1.34
CA PRO A 93 8.96 3.60 1.50
C PRO A 93 7.50 4.10 1.43
N PRO A 94 7.07 4.96 2.36
CA PRO A 94 5.70 5.45 2.38
C PRO A 94 5.41 6.27 1.11
N ALA A 95 4.17 6.20 0.62
CA ALA A 95 3.73 7.12 -0.42
C ALA A 95 3.77 8.57 0.09
N PRO A 96 4.10 9.56 -0.77
CA PRO A 96 4.02 10.96 -0.38
C PRO A 96 2.61 11.28 0.12
N PRO A 97 2.44 12.07 1.20
CA PRO A 97 1.12 12.52 1.60
C PRO A 97 0.50 13.24 0.40
N GLU A 98 -0.70 12.82 0.02
CA GLU A 98 -1.51 13.54 -0.96
C GLU A 98 -1.59 14.99 -0.47
N VAL A 99 -1.01 15.91 -1.22
CA VAL A 99 -1.14 17.34 -0.93
C VAL A 99 -2.61 17.66 -1.15
N VAL A 100 -3.39 17.57 -0.08
CA VAL A 100 -4.74 18.11 -0.04
C VAL A 100 -4.56 19.61 -0.14
N THR A 101 -4.59 20.13 -1.37
CA THR A 101 -4.73 21.57 -1.59
C THR A 101 -6.05 21.95 -0.91
N PRO A 102 -6.05 22.75 0.16
CA PRO A 102 -7.30 23.16 0.78
C PRO A 102 -8.08 23.91 -0.30
N ASP A 103 -9.26 23.38 -0.63
CA ASP A 103 -10.27 24.11 -1.38
C ASP A 103 -10.57 25.37 -0.58
N VAL A 104 -10.05 26.51 -1.05
CA VAL A 104 -10.38 27.81 -0.47
C VAL A 104 -11.85 28.02 -0.85
N PRO A 105 -12.80 28.03 0.11
CA PRO A 105 -14.17 28.37 -0.22
C PRO A 105 -14.17 29.79 -0.81
N ASP A 106 -14.65 29.90 -2.05
CA ASP A 106 -14.97 31.16 -2.71
C ASP A 106 -16.20 31.76 -2.02
N ASP A 107 -16.04 32.26 -0.80
CA ASP A 107 -17.02 33.11 -0.12
C ASP A 107 -16.34 33.96 0.94
N ALA A 108 -15.90 35.16 0.54
CA ALA A 108 -15.96 36.40 1.31
C ALA A 108 -15.08 37.49 0.68
N ALA A 109 -15.71 38.48 0.05
CA ALA A 109 -15.61 39.88 0.50
C ALA A 109 -16.33 40.82 -0.48
N ALA A 110 -17.63 40.98 -0.29
CA ALA A 110 -18.27 42.26 -0.50
C ALA A 110 -17.62 43.26 0.49
N GLY A 111 -16.73 44.10 -0.03
CA GLY A 111 -16.09 45.18 0.70
C GLY A 111 -16.64 46.52 0.21
N GLU A 112 -17.53 47.07 1.03
CA GLU A 112 -18.08 48.43 1.00
C GLU A 112 -17.00 49.51 0.72
N THR A 113 -17.32 50.50 -0.11
CA THR A 113 -16.66 51.82 -0.05
C THR A 113 -17.73 52.90 0.05
N PRO A 114 -17.80 53.67 1.16
CA PRO A 114 -18.47 54.95 1.17
C PRO A 114 -17.45 56.02 0.74
N SER A 115 -17.77 56.82 -0.27
CA SER A 115 -17.04 58.07 -0.53
C SER A 115 -17.96 59.07 -1.22
N THR A 116 -18.65 59.85 -0.40
CA THR A 116 -19.18 61.16 -0.74
C THR A 116 -18.03 62.16 -0.65
N ILE A 117 -17.60 62.73 -1.78
CA ILE A 117 -17.10 64.11 -1.84
C ILE A 117 -17.00 64.56 -3.30
N THR A 118 -17.54 65.73 -3.64
CA THR A 118 -16.98 66.75 -4.56
C THR A 118 -17.95 67.96 -4.58
N PRO A 119 -17.44 69.21 -4.56
CA PRO A 119 -18.20 70.46 -4.37
C PRO A 119 -19.13 70.87 -5.52
#